data_AF-A0ABD5TSK1-F1
#
_entry.id   AF-A0ABD5TSK1-F1
#
_cell.length_a   1.000
_cell.length_b   1.000
_cell.length_c   1.000
_cell.angle_alpha   90.00
_cell.angle_beta   90.00
_cell.angle_gamma   90.00
#
_symmetry.space_group_name_H-M   'P 1'
#
loop_
_entity.id
_entity.type
_entity.pdbx_description
1 polymer ?
#
loop_
_entity_poly.entity_id
_entity_poly.type
_entity_poly.pdbx_seq_one_letter_code
_entity_poly.pdbx_strand_id
1 'polypeptide(L)'
;MQNNESDAVEGIALTTDPEPRDVRAVTEYMTVLPNGPRVEDADDLYCVVSQSGGEYTVDARTGACDCPDATHNLDDELCKHARRVAIIRGERPFPAVPVADVDDQIGIHVRGGLTLATLTGSDTPRRLVADGGRVEPREPLTPGERPPECDCSPYAEELPCFPCYRAGFRSPADVTAENDD
;
A
#
# COMPACT_ATOMS: atom_id res chain seq x y z
N MET A 1 44.65 18.50 17.57
CA MET A 1 43.89 17.35 18.08
C MET A 1 42.44 17.76 18.07
N GLN A 2 41.61 16.95 17.41
CA GLN A 2 40.32 17.30 16.84
C GLN A 2 39.30 17.85 17.86
N ASN A 3 38.61 18.91 17.46
CA ASN A 3 37.35 19.35 18.04
C ASN A 3 36.28 18.32 17.64
N ASN A 4 35.55 17.79 18.61
CA ASN A 4 34.41 16.91 18.34
C ASN A 4 33.14 17.76 18.46
N GLU A 5 32.72 18.33 17.33
CA GLU A 5 31.39 18.88 17.16
C GLU A 5 30.41 17.70 17.13
N SER A 6 29.66 17.52 18.21
CA SER A 6 28.53 16.60 18.23
C SER A 6 27.39 17.25 17.45
N ASP A 7 27.16 16.76 16.23
CA ASP A 7 26.00 17.07 15.39
C ASP A 7 24.71 16.99 16.22
N ALA A 8 24.11 18.14 16.46
CA ALA A 8 22.73 18.23 16.91
C ALA A 8 21.86 17.80 15.73
N VAL A 9 21.34 16.58 15.78
CA VAL A 9 20.26 16.16 14.88
C VAL A 9 19.07 17.04 15.24
N GLU A 10 18.73 18.00 14.37
CA GLU A 10 17.52 18.81 14.51
C GLU A 10 16.33 17.86 14.62
N GLY A 11 15.79 17.76 15.83
CA GLY A 11 14.67 16.89 16.14
C GLY A 11 13.48 17.28 15.27
N ILE A 12 12.97 16.31 14.51
CA ILE A 12 11.73 16.42 13.76
C ILE A 12 10.66 16.84 14.79
N ALA A 13 10.13 18.05 14.68
CA ALA A 13 9.08 18.53 15.56
C ALA A 13 7.82 17.69 15.31
N LEU A 14 7.62 16.63 16.10
CA LEU A 14 6.32 15.98 16.19
C LEU A 14 5.36 17.02 16.78
N THR A 15 4.46 17.54 15.94
CA THR A 15 3.35 18.36 16.40
C THR A 15 2.51 17.52 17.33
N THR A 16 2.51 17.84 18.63
CA THR A 16 1.75 17.09 19.64
C THR A 16 0.24 17.26 19.53
N ASP A 17 -0.21 18.17 18.67
CA ASP A 17 -1.62 18.42 18.36
C ASP A 17 -1.82 18.34 16.83
N PRO A 18 -2.16 17.15 16.28
CA PRO A 18 -2.38 16.99 14.85
C PRO A 18 -3.65 17.72 14.40
N GLU A 19 -3.63 18.26 13.17
CA GLU A 19 -4.81 18.95 12.64
C GLU A 19 -6.01 17.98 12.55
N PRO A 20 -7.21 18.36 13.05
CA PRO A 20 -8.33 17.42 13.18
C PRO A 20 -8.79 16.75 11.88
N ARG A 21 -8.69 17.43 10.73
CA ARG A 21 -9.05 16.84 9.43
C ARG A 21 -7.96 15.89 8.93
N ASP A 22 -6.69 16.11 9.26
CA ASP A 22 -5.62 15.13 9.01
C ASP A 22 -5.83 13.87 9.83
N VAL A 23 -6.21 14.00 11.11
CA VAL A 23 -6.59 12.85 11.95
C VAL A 23 -7.72 12.06 11.28
N ARG A 24 -8.82 12.73 10.93
CA ARG A 24 -9.96 12.08 10.26
C ARG A 24 -9.59 11.50 8.89
N ALA A 25 -8.65 12.12 8.18
CA ALA A 25 -8.18 11.64 6.89
C ALA A 25 -7.43 10.31 6.99
N VAL A 26 -6.89 9.95 8.15
CA VAL A 26 -6.18 8.67 8.35
C VAL A 26 -6.95 7.66 9.18
N THR A 27 -7.89 8.08 10.03
CA THR A 27 -8.62 7.18 10.94
C THR A 27 -10.01 6.76 10.47
N GLU A 28 -10.71 7.58 9.68
CA GLU A 28 -12.00 7.17 9.11
C GLU A 28 -11.77 6.16 7.98
N TYR A 29 -12.71 5.24 7.72
CA TYR A 29 -12.60 4.29 6.62
C TYR A 29 -12.78 5.00 5.27
N MET A 30 -11.73 5.06 4.44
CA MET A 30 -11.87 5.51 3.05
C MET A 30 -10.85 4.83 2.13
N THR A 31 -11.29 4.48 0.95
CA THR A 31 -10.46 3.88 -0.09
C THR A 31 -10.07 4.93 -1.12
N VAL A 32 -8.77 5.04 -1.44
CA VAL A 32 -8.27 5.93 -2.50
C VAL A 32 -7.89 5.12 -3.73
N LEU A 33 -8.54 5.40 -4.85
CA LEU A 33 -8.38 4.68 -6.11
C LEU A 33 -7.76 5.60 -7.17
N PRO A 34 -6.55 5.32 -7.67
CA PRO A 34 -5.90 6.12 -8.72
C PRO A 34 -6.48 5.86 -10.12
N ASN A 35 -7.19 4.76 -10.31
CA ASN A 35 -7.87 4.44 -11.57
C ASN A 35 -9.20 3.75 -11.25
N GLY A 36 -10.23 4.56 -10.98
CA GLY A 36 -11.58 4.12 -10.64
C GLY A 36 -12.61 4.70 -11.62
N PRO A 37 -13.89 4.30 -11.52
CA PRO A 37 -14.91 4.65 -12.51
C PRO A 37 -15.09 6.15 -12.79
N ARG A 38 -14.75 7.00 -11.83
CA ARG A 38 -14.84 8.47 -11.94
C ARG A 38 -13.60 9.14 -12.52
N VAL A 39 -12.47 8.43 -12.58
CA VAL A 39 -11.13 8.98 -12.89
C VAL A 39 -10.34 8.07 -13.83
N GLU A 40 -11.04 7.37 -14.72
CA GLU A 40 -10.44 6.38 -15.62
C GLU A 40 -9.33 7.02 -16.48
N ASP A 41 -8.13 6.44 -16.38
CA ASP A 41 -6.91 6.88 -17.08
C ASP A 41 -6.60 8.39 -16.94
N ALA A 42 -7.03 9.00 -15.83
CA ALA A 42 -6.78 10.41 -15.54
C ALA A 42 -5.67 10.56 -14.51
N ASP A 43 -4.49 10.95 -14.99
CA ASP A 43 -3.34 11.22 -14.11
C ASP A 43 -3.67 12.30 -13.06
N ASP A 44 -3.14 12.09 -11.86
CA ASP A 44 -3.35 12.93 -10.67
C ASP A 44 -4.80 13.11 -10.20
N LEU A 45 -5.78 12.42 -10.81
CA LEU A 45 -7.14 12.34 -10.30
C LEU A 45 -7.33 11.04 -9.52
N TYR A 46 -8.03 11.14 -8.39
CA TYR A 46 -8.30 10.02 -7.51
C TYR A 46 -9.79 9.94 -7.20
N CYS A 47 -10.34 8.74 -7.24
CA CYS A 47 -11.67 8.46 -6.69
C CYS A 47 -11.51 8.03 -5.23
N VAL A 48 -12.12 8.77 -4.31
CA VAL A 48 -12.13 8.47 -2.88
C VAL A 48 -13.50 7.96 -2.50
N VAL A 49 -13.57 6.69 -2.09
CA VAL A 49 -14.78 6.07 -1.56
C VAL A 49 -14.79 6.25 -0.05
N SER A 50 -15.79 6.96 0.47
CA SER A 50 -15.91 7.31 1.89
C SER A 50 -16.76 6.30 2.68
N GLN A 51 -16.59 6.27 4.01
CA GLN A 51 -17.39 5.44 4.91
C GLN A 51 -18.92 5.63 4.76
N SER A 52 -19.36 6.82 4.36
CA SER A 52 -20.79 7.09 4.11
C SER A 52 -21.31 6.49 2.79
N GLY A 53 -20.46 5.80 2.03
CA GLY A 53 -20.77 5.28 0.69
C GLY A 53 -20.71 6.34 -0.41
N GLY A 54 -20.24 7.55 -0.11
CA GLY A 54 -20.06 8.62 -1.10
C GLY A 54 -18.74 8.44 -1.84
N GLU A 55 -18.78 8.62 -3.16
CA GLU A 55 -17.60 8.62 -4.02
C GLU A 55 -17.29 10.04 -4.48
N TYR A 56 -16.04 10.46 -4.27
CA TYR A 56 -15.61 11.82 -4.54
C TYR A 56 -14.35 11.83 -5.40
N THR A 57 -14.29 12.78 -6.32
CA THR A 57 -13.14 13.02 -7.17
C THR A 57 -12.22 14.02 -6.48
N VAL A 58 -10.94 13.69 -6.40
CA VAL A 58 -9.88 14.56 -5.87
C VAL A 58 -8.86 14.81 -6.96
N ASP A 59 -8.55 16.08 -7.22
CA ASP A 59 -7.41 16.49 -8.04
C ASP A 59 -6.21 16.74 -7.13
N ALA A 60 -5.22 15.85 -7.18
CA ALA A 60 -4.05 15.93 -6.31
C ALA A 60 -3.14 17.12 -6.64
N ARG A 61 -3.21 17.70 -7.84
CA ARG A 61 -2.36 18.84 -8.24
C ARG A 61 -2.78 20.12 -7.52
N THR A 62 -4.08 20.27 -7.31
CA THR A 62 -4.68 21.49 -6.72
C THR A 62 -5.22 21.25 -5.32
N GLY A 63 -5.48 19.99 -4.94
CA GLY A 63 -6.19 19.62 -3.72
C GLY A 63 -7.72 19.78 -3.83
N ALA A 64 -8.25 20.12 -5.00
CA ALA A 64 -9.69 20.27 -5.21
C ALA A 64 -10.42 18.94 -5.01
N CYS A 65 -11.59 18.98 -4.38
CA CYS A 65 -12.44 17.82 -4.18
C CYS A 65 -13.91 18.17 -4.43
N ASP A 66 -14.65 17.28 -5.09
CA ASP A 66 -16.08 17.47 -5.38
C ASP A 66 -17.02 17.11 -4.21
N CYS A 67 -16.48 16.84 -3.01
CA CYS A 67 -17.29 16.50 -1.85
C CYS A 67 -18.06 17.73 -1.31
N PRO A 68 -19.20 17.53 -0.62
CA PRO A 68 -19.99 18.63 -0.07
C PRO A 68 -19.22 19.54 0.89
N ASP A 69 -18.28 18.97 1.67
CA ASP A 69 -17.48 19.74 2.63
C ASP A 69 -16.58 20.75 1.92
N ALA A 70 -15.83 20.31 0.91
CA ALA A 70 -15.02 21.19 0.06
C ALA A 70 -15.86 22.18 -0.75
N THR A 71 -17.09 21.82 -1.13
CA THR A 71 -17.93 22.67 -1.98
C THR A 71 -18.65 23.77 -1.18
N HIS A 72 -18.92 23.54 0.11
CA HIS A 72 -19.84 24.40 0.87
C HIS A 72 -19.29 24.91 2.20
N ASN A 73 -18.30 24.24 2.78
CA ASN A 73 -17.86 24.51 4.15
C ASN A 73 -16.41 24.98 4.25
N LEU A 74 -15.65 24.94 3.16
CA LEU A 74 -14.22 25.26 3.13
C LEU A 74 -13.97 26.37 2.11
N ASP A 75 -13.13 27.33 2.51
CA ASP A 75 -12.57 28.34 1.61
C ASP A 75 -11.23 27.80 1.04
N ASP A 76 -10.09 28.21 1.61
CA ASP A 76 -8.75 27.78 1.17
C ASP A 76 -8.22 26.52 1.89
N GLU A 77 -9.10 25.81 2.61
CA GLU A 77 -8.74 24.60 3.37
C GLU A 77 -9.01 23.31 2.60
N LEU A 78 -8.17 22.31 2.80
CA LEU A 78 -8.40 20.97 2.23
C LEU A 78 -9.36 20.16 3.09
N CYS A 79 -10.33 19.50 2.43
CA CYS A 79 -11.20 18.53 3.08
C CYS A 79 -10.43 17.25 3.43
N LYS A 80 -11.04 16.38 4.25
CA LYS A 80 -10.42 15.10 4.66
C LYS A 80 -10.05 14.19 3.48
N HIS A 81 -10.80 14.22 2.37
CA HIS A 81 -10.52 13.39 1.19
C HIS A 81 -9.24 13.83 0.48
N ALA A 82 -9.11 15.14 0.23
CA ALA A 82 -7.91 15.72 -0.37
C ALA A 82 -6.69 15.55 0.54
N ARG A 83 -6.86 15.71 1.87
CA ARG A 83 -5.82 15.43 2.86
C ARG A 83 -5.36 13.98 2.82
N ARG A 84 -6.28 13.01 2.73
CA ARG A 84 -5.95 11.58 2.63
C ARG A 84 -5.10 11.28 1.40
N VAL A 85 -5.46 11.83 0.24
CA VAL A 85 -4.68 11.66 -1.01
C VAL A 85 -3.28 12.24 -0.85
N ALA A 86 -3.16 13.47 -0.34
CA ALA A 86 -1.87 14.12 -0.13
C ALA A 86 -0.98 13.35 0.87
N ILE A 87 -1.56 12.81 1.95
CA ILE A 87 -0.83 11.99 2.93
C ILE A 87 -0.33 10.71 2.27
N ILE A 88 -1.19 9.96 1.57
CA ILE A 88 -0.81 8.70 0.91
C ILE A 88 0.29 8.93 -0.13
N ARG A 89 0.26 10.06 -0.85
CA ARG A 89 1.29 10.44 -1.82
C ARG A 89 2.59 10.95 -1.17
N GLY A 90 2.64 11.13 0.14
CA GLY A 90 3.78 11.68 0.86
C GLY A 90 3.96 13.19 0.71
N GLU A 91 2.98 13.89 0.17
CA GLU A 91 2.97 15.35 -0.01
C GLU A 91 2.56 16.10 1.25
N ARG A 92 1.88 15.39 2.16
CA ARG A 92 1.53 15.87 3.49
C ARG A 92 2.10 14.89 4.53
N PRO A 93 2.65 15.38 5.66
CA PRO A 93 3.12 14.51 6.74
C PRO A 93 1.97 13.69 7.32
N PHE A 94 2.29 12.48 7.76
CA PHE A 94 1.34 11.64 8.49
C PHE A 94 1.09 12.24 9.89
N PRO A 95 -0.17 12.44 10.32
CA PRO A 95 -0.47 13.01 11.63
C PRO A 95 -0.07 12.08 12.77
N ALA A 96 0.30 12.64 13.91
CA ALA A 96 0.64 11.88 15.11
C ALA A 96 -0.60 11.24 15.76
N VAL A 97 -1.03 10.08 15.26
CA VAL A 97 -2.15 9.28 15.78
C VAL A 97 -1.69 7.88 16.20
N PRO A 98 -2.37 7.20 17.13
CA PRO A 98 -2.10 5.81 17.43
C PRO A 98 -2.26 4.93 16.18
N VAL A 99 -1.29 4.07 15.92
CA VAL A 99 -1.31 3.16 14.75
C VAL A 99 -2.56 2.28 14.71
N ALA A 100 -3.10 1.91 15.87
CA ALA A 100 -4.32 1.12 15.99
C ALA A 100 -5.59 1.83 15.50
N ASP A 101 -5.57 3.16 15.43
CA ASP A 101 -6.69 3.98 14.97
C ASP A 101 -6.59 4.30 13.47
N VAL A 102 -5.46 4.01 12.83
CA VAL A 102 -5.26 4.23 11.39
C VAL A 102 -6.05 3.20 10.61
N ASP A 103 -6.75 3.65 9.57
CA ASP A 103 -7.41 2.81 8.58
C ASP A 103 -6.40 1.79 8.00
N ASP A 104 -6.70 0.50 8.17
CA ASP A 104 -5.82 -0.59 7.77
C ASP A 104 -5.67 -0.72 6.24
N GLN A 105 -6.61 -0.15 5.47
CA GLN A 105 -6.56 -0.09 4.02
C GLN A 105 -5.88 1.17 3.48
N ILE A 106 -5.29 2.00 4.33
CA ILE A 106 -4.66 3.25 3.89
C ILE A 106 -3.56 2.99 2.85
N GLY A 107 -3.68 3.67 1.71
CA GLY A 107 -2.69 3.68 0.64
C GLY A 107 -2.51 2.39 -0.17
N ILE A 108 -3.21 1.31 0.15
CA ILE A 108 -2.95 -0.02 -0.47
C ILE A 108 -3.16 -0.06 -2.00
N HIS A 109 -4.01 0.80 -2.53
CA HIS A 109 -4.32 0.86 -3.97
C HIS A 109 -3.50 1.91 -4.73
N VAL A 110 -2.73 2.74 -4.03
CA VAL A 110 -1.89 3.76 -4.65
C VAL A 110 -0.48 3.21 -4.77
N ARG A 111 0.02 3.10 -6.00
CA ARG A 111 1.38 2.58 -6.26
C ARG A 111 2.42 3.45 -5.54
N GLY A 112 3.18 2.85 -4.64
CA GLY A 112 4.18 3.56 -3.84
C GLY A 112 3.59 4.48 -2.77
N GLY A 113 2.29 4.38 -2.50
CA GLY A 113 1.64 5.16 -1.46
C GLY A 113 2.09 4.74 -0.06
N LEU A 114 1.96 5.66 0.91
CA LEU A 114 2.15 5.37 2.33
C LEU A 114 1.08 4.38 2.79
N THR A 115 1.53 3.24 3.32
CA THR A 115 0.66 2.20 3.88
C THR A 115 0.92 2.01 5.37
N LEU A 116 0.02 1.31 6.06
CA LEU A 116 0.24 0.93 7.46
C LEU A 116 1.55 0.14 7.68
N ALA A 117 1.96 -0.67 6.70
CA ALA A 117 3.24 -1.37 6.72
C ALA A 117 4.42 -0.38 6.70
N THR A 118 4.34 0.66 5.89
CA THR A 118 5.32 1.76 5.83
C THR A 118 5.46 2.45 7.18
N LEU A 119 4.34 2.74 7.86
CA LEU A 119 4.33 3.45 9.14
C LEU A 119 4.89 2.63 10.29
N THR A 120 4.70 1.32 10.25
CA THR A 120 5.14 0.40 11.32
C THR A 120 6.57 -0.10 11.12
N GLY A 121 7.25 0.30 10.04
CA GLY A 121 8.55 -0.25 9.65
C GLY A 121 8.46 -1.76 9.35
N SER A 122 7.27 -2.25 9.03
CA SER A 122 7.05 -3.64 8.63
C SER A 122 7.44 -3.75 7.16
N ASP A 123 8.68 -4.17 6.89
CA ASP A 123 9.18 -4.43 5.52
C ASP A 123 8.37 -5.49 4.76
N THR A 124 7.51 -6.23 5.46
CA THR A 124 6.46 -7.02 4.85
C THR A 124 5.23 -6.15 4.62
N PRO A 125 4.92 -5.72 3.37
CA PRO A 125 3.56 -5.31 3.06
C PRO A 125 2.65 -6.46 3.49
N ARG A 126 1.67 -6.19 4.36
CA ARG A 126 0.60 -7.16 4.61
C ARG A 126 -0.09 -7.35 3.28
N ARG A 127 0.28 -8.42 2.57
CA ARG A 127 -0.43 -8.86 1.38
C ARG A 127 -1.78 -9.32 1.89
N LEU A 128 -2.76 -8.42 1.83
CA LEU A 128 -4.14 -8.75 2.12
C LEU A 128 -4.55 -9.78 1.05
N VAL A 129 -4.73 -11.02 1.49
CA VAL A 129 -5.30 -12.06 0.66
C VAL A 129 -6.81 -11.89 0.77
N ALA A 130 -7.48 -11.65 -0.36
CA ALA A 130 -8.88 -11.23 -0.40
C ALA A 130 -9.87 -12.29 0.16
N ASP A 131 -9.39 -13.48 0.48
CA ASP A 131 -10.14 -14.64 0.99
C ASP A 131 -9.73 -15.09 2.41
N GLY A 132 -8.95 -14.27 3.14
CA GLY A 132 -8.51 -14.61 4.51
C GLY A 132 -7.32 -15.58 4.56
N GLY A 133 -6.62 -15.78 3.45
CA GLY A 133 -5.36 -16.51 3.42
C GLY A 133 -4.27 -15.85 4.29
N ARG A 134 -3.53 -16.66 5.06
CA ARG A 134 -2.38 -16.23 5.85
C ARG A 134 -1.11 -16.30 5.01
N VAL A 135 -0.29 -15.26 5.04
CA VAL A 135 1.06 -15.27 4.44
C VAL A 135 2.04 -15.75 5.49
N GLU A 136 2.52 -16.97 5.37
CA GLU A 136 3.62 -17.47 6.19
C GLU A 136 4.97 -16.95 5.66
N PRO A 137 5.94 -16.66 6.54
CA PRO A 137 7.32 -16.38 6.14
C PRO A 137 7.84 -17.55 5.29
N ARG A 138 8.33 -17.24 4.09
CA ARG A 138 8.86 -18.25 3.18
C ARG A 138 10.26 -18.64 3.64
N GLU A 139 10.46 -19.91 3.97
CA GLU A 139 11.82 -20.43 4.14
C GLU A 139 12.59 -20.28 2.82
N PRO A 140 13.83 -19.77 2.84
CA PRO A 140 14.62 -19.60 1.64
C PRO A 140 14.87 -20.97 1.01
N LEU A 141 14.53 -21.09 -0.28
CA LEU A 141 14.94 -22.27 -1.04
C LEU A 141 16.46 -22.26 -1.20
N THR A 142 17.04 -23.43 -1.07
CA THR A 142 18.39 -23.74 -1.54
C THR A 142 18.48 -23.42 -3.05
N PRO A 143 19.52 -22.70 -3.50
CA PRO A 143 19.67 -22.37 -4.92
C PRO A 143 19.68 -23.62 -5.80
N GLY A 144 18.78 -23.67 -6.78
CA GLY A 144 18.63 -24.80 -7.71
C GLY A 144 17.65 -25.88 -7.26
N GLU A 145 17.19 -25.87 -6.01
CA GLU A 145 16.16 -26.80 -5.53
C GLU A 145 14.76 -26.31 -5.91
N ARG A 146 13.93 -27.25 -6.36
CA ARG A 146 12.53 -26.97 -6.68
C ARG A 146 11.74 -26.82 -5.37
N PRO A 147 10.74 -25.93 -5.31
CA PRO A 147 9.89 -25.82 -4.11
C PRO A 147 9.21 -27.16 -3.80
N PRO A 148 8.95 -27.48 -2.51
CA PRO A 148 8.34 -28.75 -2.12
C PRO A 148 6.92 -28.90 -2.68
N GLU A 149 6.24 -27.79 -2.94
CA GLU A 149 4.95 -27.75 -3.63
C GLU A 149 5.04 -27.79 -5.17
N CYS A 150 6.22 -28.05 -5.78
CA CYS A 150 6.34 -28.11 -7.24
C CYS A 150 5.66 -29.37 -7.79
N ASP A 151 4.53 -29.15 -8.45
CA ASP A 151 3.76 -30.19 -9.15
C ASP A 151 3.66 -29.84 -10.64
N CYS A 152 4.80 -29.89 -11.35
CA CYS A 152 4.79 -29.64 -12.80
C CYS A 152 4.05 -30.79 -13.49
N SER A 153 2.98 -30.45 -14.20
CA SER A 153 2.27 -31.42 -15.02
C SER A 153 3.22 -32.02 -16.07
N PRO A 154 3.16 -33.35 -16.32
CA PRO A 154 3.95 -34.00 -17.37
C PRO A 154 3.60 -33.54 -18.77
N TYR A 155 2.51 -32.80 -18.94
CA TYR A 155 2.09 -32.22 -20.21
C TYR A 155 2.41 -30.74 -20.35
N ALA A 156 3.01 -30.11 -19.34
CA ALA A 156 3.43 -28.71 -19.41
C ALA A 156 4.82 -28.66 -20.07
N GLU A 157 4.87 -28.65 -21.40
CA GLU A 157 6.13 -28.73 -22.15
C GLU A 157 6.96 -27.44 -22.11
N GLU A 158 6.31 -26.29 -21.92
CA GLU A 158 6.96 -24.98 -22.06
C GLU A 158 6.86 -24.08 -20.80
N LEU A 159 5.98 -24.40 -19.85
CA LEU A 159 5.69 -23.55 -18.71
C LEU A 159 5.79 -24.30 -17.38
N PRO A 160 6.48 -23.74 -16.36
CA PRO A 160 6.49 -24.33 -15.03
C PRO A 160 5.14 -24.23 -14.34
N CYS A 161 4.87 -25.13 -13.41
CA CYS A 161 3.74 -24.95 -12.49
C CYS A 161 3.91 -23.67 -11.66
N PHE A 162 2.79 -23.15 -11.15
CA PHE A 162 2.75 -21.89 -10.43
C PHE A 162 3.78 -21.78 -9.29
N PRO A 163 4.00 -22.82 -8.45
CA PRO A 163 5.02 -22.73 -7.42
C PRO A 163 6.45 -22.63 -7.96
N CYS A 164 6.76 -23.36 -9.03
CA CYS A 164 8.04 -23.31 -9.70
C CYS A 164 8.27 -21.95 -10.41
N TYR A 165 7.24 -21.37 -11.05
CA TYR A 165 7.30 -20.00 -11.59
C TYR A 165 7.59 -18.95 -10.52
N ARG A 166 6.85 -19.02 -9.40
CA ARG A 166 7.01 -18.13 -8.24
C ARG A 166 8.39 -18.24 -7.61
N ALA A 167 9.00 -19.42 -7.64
CA ALA A 167 10.36 -19.66 -7.17
C ALA A 167 11.46 -19.17 -8.15
N GLY A 168 11.08 -18.62 -9.31
CA GLY A 168 12.01 -18.05 -10.29
C GLY A 168 12.35 -18.97 -11.46
N PHE A 169 11.85 -20.21 -11.48
CA PHE A 169 12.05 -21.10 -12.61
C PHE A 169 11.24 -20.62 -13.82
N ARG A 170 11.77 -20.88 -15.01
CA ARG A 170 11.13 -20.54 -16.30
C ARG A 170 10.78 -21.78 -17.13
N SER A 171 11.11 -22.96 -16.63
CA SER A 171 10.87 -24.25 -17.26
C SER A 171 10.26 -25.21 -16.24
N PRO A 172 9.39 -26.15 -16.69
CA PRO A 172 8.85 -27.22 -15.86
C PRO A 172 9.97 -28.04 -15.19
N ALA A 173 9.61 -28.77 -14.13
CA ALA A 173 10.47 -29.83 -13.62
C ALA A 173 10.35 -31.04 -14.56
N ASP A 174 11.47 -31.71 -14.84
CA ASP A 174 11.47 -32.95 -15.61
C ASP A 174 10.79 -34.04 -14.78
N VAL A 175 9.56 -34.41 -15.14
CA VAL A 175 8.78 -35.47 -14.48
C VAL A 175 9.15 -36.88 -14.98
N THR A 176 10.25 -37.02 -15.72
CA THR A 176 10.73 -38.28 -16.32
C THR A 176 11.81 -38.97 -15.50
N ALA A 177 11.74 -38.92 -14.16
CA ALA A 177 12.57 -39.75 -13.30
C ALA A 177 11.70 -40.68 -12.43
N GLU A 178 11.58 -41.92 -12.91
CA GLU A 178 11.56 -43.18 -12.14
C GLU A 178 10.64 -43.23 -10.89
N ASN A 179 9.43 -43.77 -11.07
CA ASN A 179 8.78 -44.63 -10.08
C ASN A 179 8.29 -45.89 -10.82
N ASP A 180 9.24 -46.71 -11.26
CA ASP A 180 9.00 -48.13 -11.51
C ASP A 180 9.65 -48.88 -10.34
N ASP A 181 8.85 -49.24 -9.33
CA ASP A 181 9.04 -50.38 -8.42
C ASP A 181 7.68 -50.82 -7.84
#